data_AF-A0A068YGX4-F1
#
_entry.id   AF-A0A068YGX4-F1
#
_cell.length_a   1.000
_cell.length_b   1.000
_cell.length_c   1.000
_cell.angle_alpha   90.00
_cell.angle_beta   90.00
_cell.angle_gamma   90.00
#
_symmetry.space_group_name_H-M   'P 1'
#
loop_
_entity.id
_entity.type
_entity.pdbx_description
1 polymer ?
#
loop_
_entity_poly.entity_id
_entity_poly.type
_entity_poly.pdbx_seq_one_letter_code
_entity_poly.pdbx_strand_id
1 'polypeptide(L)'
;MEMLEDQFVSLAADLLAGEVPADEFALLSAREVHASHTAPSGLAPVLARLHGFDLLDQPLLSSLPGSPGQVVPARSTVALRRVMVGSEVLVFFIDGDLQQPVISGVLQTPAVTAAAIAPGVTVQVDDERHVISAEREIVLRCGDASITLTRAGKVIIKGNYILSRSAGYNKIKGAAIDIN
;
A
#
# COMPACT_ATOMS: atom_id res chain seq x y z
N MET A 1 -7.71 62.67 18.53
CA MET A 1 -8.79 63.19 17.68
C MET A 1 -8.32 62.93 16.26
N GLU A 2 -8.57 61.70 15.80
CA GLU A 2 -9.62 61.41 14.78
C GLU A 2 -9.09 61.77 13.37
N MET A 3 -9.05 60.92 12.36
CA MET A 3 -9.58 59.57 12.17
C MET A 3 -8.71 58.79 11.17
N LEU A 4 -8.65 57.47 11.38
CA LEU A 4 -8.35 56.46 10.35
C LEU A 4 -9.58 56.30 9.46
N GLU A 5 -9.43 56.50 8.15
CA GLU A 5 -10.33 56.09 7.04
C GLU A 5 -9.56 56.58 5.79
N ASP A 6 -9.03 55.80 4.84
CA ASP A 6 -9.63 54.74 4.05
C ASP A 6 -8.52 53.89 3.37
N GLN A 7 -8.05 52.81 4.02
CA GLN A 7 -7.26 51.77 3.33
C GLN A 7 -8.06 50.48 3.08
N PHE A 8 -9.31 50.41 3.57
CA PHE A 8 -10.15 49.22 3.42
C PHE A 8 -11.01 49.18 2.16
N VAL A 9 -11.15 50.29 1.43
CA VAL A 9 -11.96 50.33 0.20
C VAL A 9 -11.18 49.81 -1.03
N SER A 10 -9.85 49.91 -1.06
CA SER A 10 -9.07 49.39 -2.21
C SER A 10 -8.87 47.87 -2.18
N LEU A 11 -8.96 47.23 -1.01
CA LEU A 11 -8.77 45.77 -0.89
C LEU A 11 -10.00 44.97 -1.32
N ALA A 12 -11.18 45.60 -1.41
CA ALA A 12 -12.42 44.96 -1.83
C ALA A 12 -12.63 44.97 -3.36
N ALA A 13 -11.88 45.78 -4.11
CA ALA A 13 -12.00 45.85 -5.58
C ALA A 13 -11.14 44.80 -6.30
N ASP A 14 -9.98 44.43 -5.74
CA ASP A 14 -9.08 43.43 -6.34
C ASP A 14 -9.54 41.98 -6.10
N LEU A 15 -10.46 41.74 -5.16
CA LEU A 15 -10.98 40.40 -4.87
C LEU A 15 -12.06 39.91 -5.85
N LEU A 16 -12.49 40.74 -6.81
CA LEU A 16 -13.52 40.39 -7.80
C LEU A 16 -13.02 40.33 -9.25
N ALA A 17 -11.71 40.40 -9.49
CA ALA A 17 -11.14 40.44 -10.85
C ALA A 17 -9.89 39.57 -11.09
N GLY A 18 -9.66 38.52 -10.28
CA GLY A 18 -8.57 37.57 -10.50
C GLY A 18 -9.12 36.16 -10.70
N GLU A 19 -9.04 35.63 -11.92
CA GLU A 19 -9.20 34.21 -12.20
C GLU A 19 -8.34 33.40 -11.22
N VAL A 20 -8.94 32.48 -10.49
CA VAL A 20 -8.22 31.52 -9.65
C VAL A 20 -7.26 30.75 -10.56
N PRO A 21 -5.94 30.91 -10.45
CA PRO A 21 -5.02 30.19 -11.30
C PRO A 21 -5.19 28.70 -11.00
N ALA A 22 -5.47 27.93 -12.04
CA ALA A 22 -5.48 26.49 -11.96
C ALA A 22 -4.12 26.02 -11.44
N ASP A 23 -4.18 25.28 -10.34
CA ASP A 23 -3.15 24.38 -9.83
C ASP A 23 -2.12 24.98 -8.86
N GLU A 24 -2.59 25.27 -7.65
CA GLU A 24 -1.79 25.47 -6.43
C GLU A 24 -0.77 24.32 -6.20
N PHE A 25 -1.04 23.13 -6.74
CA PHE A 25 -0.18 21.94 -6.70
C PHE A 25 1.06 22.06 -7.61
N ALA A 26 0.96 22.79 -8.72
CA ALA A 26 2.08 23.04 -9.63
C ALA A 26 3.15 23.93 -9.00
N LEU A 27 2.76 24.83 -8.08
CA LEU A 27 3.68 25.68 -7.33
C LEU A 27 4.44 24.93 -6.24
N LEU A 28 3.86 23.86 -5.68
CA LEU A 28 4.51 23.03 -4.64
C LEU A 28 5.51 22.02 -5.23
N SER A 29 5.26 21.53 -6.45
CA SER A 29 6.15 20.58 -7.14
C SER A 29 7.38 21.23 -7.79
N ALA A 30 7.39 22.56 -7.93
CA ALA A 30 8.49 23.33 -8.49
C ALA A 30 9.60 23.70 -7.49
N ARG A 31 9.52 23.29 -6.21
CA ARG A 31 10.67 23.44 -5.29
C ARG A 31 11.73 22.41 -5.64
N GLU A 32 12.78 22.87 -6.31
CA GLU A 32 14.03 22.13 -6.44
C GLU A 32 14.46 21.59 -5.07
N VAL A 33 14.50 20.27 -4.95
CA VAL A 33 15.08 19.60 -3.78
C VAL A 33 16.60 19.70 -3.90
N HIS A 34 17.15 20.86 -3.57
CA HIS A 34 18.57 21.01 -3.29
C HIS A 34 18.82 20.76 -1.81
N ALA A 35 19.34 19.57 -1.49
CA ALA A 35 20.14 19.37 -0.30
C ALA A 35 21.09 18.19 -0.52
N SER A 36 22.31 18.47 -0.96
CA SER A 36 23.46 17.64 -0.62
C SER A 36 23.63 17.69 0.90
N HIS A 37 23.03 16.75 1.62
CA HIS A 37 23.25 16.58 3.05
C HIS A 37 24.40 15.60 3.26
N THR A 38 25.56 16.13 3.63
CA THR A 38 26.56 15.34 4.36
C THR A 38 25.94 15.00 5.71
N ALA A 39 25.36 13.80 5.82
CA ALA A 39 24.71 13.35 7.05
C ALA A 39 25.73 13.33 8.20
N PRO A 40 25.38 13.82 9.40
CA PRO A 40 26.24 13.69 10.57
C PRO A 40 26.47 12.21 10.86
N SER A 41 27.75 11.85 10.93
CA SER A 41 28.21 10.53 11.32
C SER A 41 27.79 10.23 12.77
N GLY A 42 26.85 9.29 12.94
CA GLY A 42 26.74 8.50 14.17
C GLY A 42 25.36 8.31 14.80
N LEU A 43 24.35 9.13 14.50
CA LEU A 43 23.08 9.12 15.27
C LEU A 43 21.80 9.29 14.46
N ALA A 44 21.88 9.35 13.13
CA ALA A 44 20.69 9.44 12.29
C ALA A 44 20.00 8.06 12.19
N PRO A 45 18.66 7.99 12.22
CA PRO A 45 17.98 6.74 11.91
C PRO A 45 18.26 6.35 10.45
N VAL A 46 18.35 5.05 10.21
CA VAL A 46 18.67 4.51 8.89
C VAL A 46 17.52 3.66 8.37
N LEU A 47 17.44 3.55 7.05
CA LEU A 47 16.52 2.63 6.41
C LEU A 47 17.18 1.27 6.21
N ALA A 48 16.42 0.22 6.49
CA ALA A 48 16.78 -1.16 6.21
C ALA A 48 15.57 -1.91 5.65
N ARG A 49 15.77 -3.16 5.26
CA ARG A 49 14.69 -4.04 4.80
C ARG A 49 14.45 -5.16 5.79
N LEU A 50 13.18 -5.41 6.12
CA LEU A 50 12.80 -6.59 6.90
C LEU A 50 13.00 -7.84 6.03
N HIS A 51 14.05 -8.61 6.30
CA HIS A 51 14.39 -9.82 5.55
C HIS A 51 13.49 -10.99 5.90
N GLY A 52 13.05 -11.09 7.16
CA GLY A 52 12.30 -12.23 7.65
C GLY A 52 12.29 -12.31 9.17
N PHE A 53 12.02 -13.50 9.67
CA PHE A 53 12.10 -13.85 11.08
C PHE A 53 12.93 -15.13 11.22
N ASP A 54 13.69 -15.25 12.29
CA ASP A 54 14.40 -16.48 12.61
C ASP A 54 13.47 -17.54 13.25
N LEU A 55 14.05 -18.64 13.76
CA LEU A 55 13.30 -19.72 14.43
C LEU A 55 12.71 -19.32 15.78
N LEU A 56 13.14 -18.18 16.35
CA LEU A 56 12.66 -17.62 17.62
C LEU A 56 11.74 -16.41 17.41
N ASP A 57 11.24 -16.22 16.17
CA ASP A 57 10.45 -15.07 15.74
C ASP A 57 11.14 -13.70 15.97
N GLN A 58 12.49 -13.65 16.03
CA GLN A 58 13.22 -12.38 16.00
C GLN A 58 13.27 -11.83 14.57
N PRO A 59 13.00 -10.53 14.38
CA PRO A 59 13.07 -9.92 13.06
C PRO A 59 14.51 -9.84 12.58
N LEU A 60 14.70 -10.11 11.29
CA LEU A 60 15.98 -10.09 10.62
C LEU A 60 16.01 -8.93 9.63
N LEU A 61 17.08 -8.14 9.64
CA LEU A 61 17.28 -6.99 8.76
C LEU A 61 18.35 -7.26 7.72
N SER A 62 18.13 -6.74 6.51
CA SER A 62 19.13 -6.64 5.45
C SER A 62 19.29 -5.18 5.01
N SER A 63 20.36 -4.89 4.27
CA SER A 63 20.67 -3.53 3.76
C SER A 63 21.01 -2.50 4.84
N LEU A 64 21.54 -2.95 5.99
CA LEU A 64 22.07 -2.05 7.00
C LEU A 64 23.42 -1.44 6.54
N PRO A 65 23.69 -0.17 6.90
CA PRO A 65 24.99 0.45 6.65
C PRO A 65 26.10 -0.29 7.43
N GLY A 66 27.24 -0.50 6.78
CA GLY A 66 28.38 -1.23 7.37
C GLY A 66 28.32 -2.75 7.23
N SER A 67 27.18 -3.32 6.81
CA SER A 67 26.98 -4.77 6.64
C SER A 67 26.25 -5.12 5.34
N PRO A 68 26.79 -4.77 4.16
CA PRO A 68 26.15 -5.07 2.88
C PRO A 68 26.08 -6.59 2.65
N GLY A 69 24.90 -7.08 2.27
CA GLY A 69 24.66 -8.51 2.00
C GLY A 69 24.54 -9.41 3.23
N GLN A 70 24.69 -8.87 4.44
CA GLN A 70 24.49 -9.61 5.68
C GLN A 70 23.05 -9.45 6.17
N VAL A 71 22.54 -10.52 6.78
CA VAL A 71 21.28 -10.52 7.51
C VAL A 71 21.60 -10.45 9.00
N VAL A 72 21.09 -9.44 9.69
CA VAL A 72 21.41 -9.12 11.09
C VAL A 72 20.13 -9.19 11.92
N PRO A 73 20.12 -9.87 13.08
CA PRO A 73 18.97 -9.87 13.97
C PRO A 73 18.72 -8.47 14.55
N ALA A 74 17.46 -8.14 14.76
CA ALA A 74 17.03 -6.86 15.31
C ALA A 74 15.99 -7.03 16.41
N ARG A 75 15.81 -5.98 17.20
CA ARG A 75 14.66 -5.84 18.11
C ARG A 75 13.62 -4.94 17.44
N SER A 76 12.39 -4.96 17.96
CA SER A 76 11.32 -4.11 17.43
C SER A 76 10.53 -3.47 18.56
N THR A 77 10.18 -2.19 18.40
CA THR A 77 9.21 -1.48 19.26
C THR A 77 7.79 -1.56 18.69
N VAL A 78 7.64 -2.06 17.46
CA VAL A 78 6.36 -2.24 16.76
C VAL A 78 6.04 -3.71 16.55
N ALA A 79 4.75 -4.04 16.50
CA ALA A 79 4.32 -5.39 16.16
C ALA A 79 4.58 -5.67 14.68
N LEU A 80 5.48 -6.61 14.39
CA LEU A 80 5.81 -7.03 13.04
C LEU A 80 5.03 -8.29 12.68
N ARG A 81 4.52 -8.34 11.45
CA ARG A 81 3.79 -9.49 10.89
C ARG A 81 4.55 -10.06 9.70
N ARG A 82 4.40 -11.35 9.43
CA ARG A 82 5.06 -12.02 8.29
C ARG A 82 4.72 -11.40 6.93
N VAL A 83 3.54 -10.79 6.80
CA VAL A 83 3.13 -10.04 5.58
C VAL A 83 4.00 -8.80 5.30
N MET A 84 4.71 -8.29 6.31
CA MET A 84 5.59 -7.12 6.20
C MET A 84 7.02 -7.49 5.75
N VAL A 85 7.31 -8.77 5.54
CA VAL A 85 8.62 -9.19 5.00
C VAL A 85 8.84 -8.57 3.63
N GLY A 86 10.02 -7.99 3.44
CA GLY A 86 10.37 -7.20 2.29
C GLY A 86 10.04 -5.72 2.43
N SER A 87 9.31 -5.26 3.44
CA SER A 87 9.08 -3.82 3.66
C SER A 87 10.35 -3.08 4.09
N GLU A 88 10.42 -1.79 3.75
CA GLU A 88 11.41 -0.89 4.34
C GLU A 88 11.03 -0.51 5.77
N VAL A 89 12.02 -0.41 6.64
CA VAL A 89 11.85 -0.15 8.06
C VAL A 89 12.83 0.93 8.52
N LEU A 90 12.39 1.73 9.48
CA LEU A 90 13.20 2.74 10.15
C LEU A 90 13.92 2.10 11.34
N VAL A 91 15.24 2.24 11.39
CA VAL A 91 16.12 1.57 12.34
C VAL A 91 16.93 2.58 13.13
N PHE A 92 17.01 2.37 14.44
CA PHE A 92 17.95 3.01 15.35
C PHE A 92 18.95 1.99 15.87
N PHE A 93 20.09 2.46 16.36
CA PHE A 93 21.11 1.63 16.99
C PHE A 93 21.25 2.01 18.46
N ILE A 94 21.19 1.03 19.36
CA ILE A 94 21.34 1.28 20.80
C ILE A 94 22.78 1.77 21.04
N ASP A 95 22.92 2.95 21.66
CA ASP A 95 24.22 3.59 21.94
C ASP A 95 25.15 3.75 20.71
N GLY A 96 24.57 3.75 19.50
CA GLY A 96 25.33 3.80 18.24
C GLY A 96 25.99 2.49 17.82
N ASP A 97 25.71 1.37 18.50
CA ASP A 97 26.23 0.05 18.15
C ASP A 97 25.50 -0.54 16.93
N LEU A 98 26.21 -0.64 15.79
CA LEU A 98 25.69 -1.19 14.54
C LEU A 98 25.25 -2.66 14.65
N GLN A 99 25.69 -3.38 15.70
CA GLN A 99 25.28 -4.76 15.97
C GLN A 99 23.97 -4.85 16.79
N GLN A 100 23.43 -3.72 17.25
CA GLN A 100 22.19 -3.68 18.03
C GLN A 100 21.10 -2.83 17.37
N PRO A 101 20.60 -3.24 16.18
CA PRO A 101 19.52 -2.53 15.52
C PRO A 101 18.17 -2.72 16.22
N VAL A 102 17.40 -1.64 16.29
CA VAL A 102 16.03 -1.59 16.81
C VAL A 102 15.12 -0.96 15.76
N ILE A 103 14.12 -1.71 15.33
CA ILE A 103 13.08 -1.26 14.42
C ILE A 103 12.13 -0.36 15.20
N SER A 104 12.01 0.90 14.75
CA SER A 104 11.10 1.90 15.33
C SER A 104 9.80 2.05 14.54
N GLY A 105 9.81 1.67 13.25
CA GLY A 105 8.61 1.70 12.42
C GLY A 105 8.80 1.01 11.07
N VAL A 106 7.69 0.69 10.42
CA VAL A 106 7.66 0.21 9.03
C VAL A 106 7.27 1.38 8.15
N LEU A 107 8.10 1.71 7.15
CA LEU A 107 7.81 2.78 6.22
C LEU A 107 6.56 2.41 5.42
N GLN A 108 5.57 3.29 5.51
CA GLN A 108 4.39 3.19 4.66
C GLN A 108 4.78 3.78 3.32
N THR A 109 5.03 2.94 2.32
CA THR A 109 4.95 3.42 0.95
C THR A 109 3.49 3.79 0.75
N PRO A 110 3.13 5.07 0.47
CA PRO A 110 1.79 5.36 0.00
C PRO A 110 1.55 4.40 -1.15
N ALA A 111 0.43 3.67 -1.12
CA ALA A 111 0.12 2.72 -2.16
C ALA A 111 0.08 3.48 -3.49
N VAL A 112 1.23 3.53 -4.17
CA VAL A 112 1.26 3.69 -5.61
C VAL A 112 0.46 2.47 -6.01
N THR A 113 -0.76 2.72 -6.48
CA THR A 113 -1.64 1.78 -7.15
C THR A 113 -0.87 1.26 -8.37
N ALA A 114 0.12 0.39 -8.11
CA ALA A 114 1.02 -0.24 -9.06
C ALA A 114 0.57 -1.69 -9.28
N ALA A 115 -0.75 -1.85 -9.35
CA ALA A 115 -1.39 -2.29 -10.55
C ALA A 115 -2.69 -1.49 -10.63
N ALA A 116 -3.16 -1.16 -11.82
CA ALA A 116 -4.52 -0.71 -12.01
C ALA A 116 -5.49 -1.81 -11.53
N ILE A 117 -5.72 -1.90 -10.23
CA ILE A 117 -6.97 -2.43 -9.70
C ILE A 117 -7.95 -1.33 -10.08
N ALA A 118 -8.75 -1.61 -11.11
CA ALA A 118 -9.82 -0.72 -11.53
C ALA A 118 -10.59 -0.25 -10.27
N PRO A 119 -11.01 1.03 -10.21
CA PRO A 119 -11.81 1.53 -9.09
C PRO A 119 -12.98 0.57 -8.85
N GLY A 120 -13.09 0.03 -7.64
CA GLY A 120 -14.22 -0.80 -7.23
C GLY A 120 -13.92 -2.23 -6.77
N VAL A 121 -12.67 -2.72 -6.75
CA VAL A 121 -12.38 -4.03 -6.12
C VAL A 121 -11.96 -3.86 -4.67
N THR A 122 -12.74 -4.40 -3.73
CA THR A 122 -12.41 -4.46 -2.31
C THR A 122 -12.12 -5.90 -1.91
N VAL A 123 -10.96 -6.14 -1.29
CA VAL A 123 -10.61 -7.43 -0.68
C VAL A 123 -10.54 -7.24 0.83
N GLN A 124 -11.48 -7.84 1.56
CA GLN A 124 -11.43 -7.91 3.03
C GLN A 124 -10.90 -9.29 3.43
N VAL A 125 -9.95 -9.28 4.36
CA VAL A 125 -9.27 -10.49 4.84
C VAL A 125 -9.39 -10.52 6.36
N ASP A 126 -10.16 -11.48 6.86
CA ASP A 126 -10.16 -11.90 8.26
C ASP A 126 -9.36 -13.21 8.37
N ASP A 127 -8.93 -13.60 9.58
CA ASP A 127 -8.14 -14.84 9.80
C ASP A 127 -8.88 -16.13 9.38
N GLU A 128 -10.19 -16.04 9.14
CA GLU A 128 -11.05 -17.17 8.74
C GLU A 128 -11.75 -16.99 7.37
N ARG A 129 -11.83 -15.76 6.84
CA ARG A 129 -12.64 -15.47 5.64
C ARG A 129 -12.04 -14.39 4.76
N HIS A 130 -11.99 -14.67 3.45
CA HIS A 130 -11.66 -13.69 2.43
C HIS A 130 -12.90 -13.29 1.63
N VAL A 131 -13.17 -11.99 1.54
CA VAL A 131 -14.29 -11.42 0.78
C VAL A 131 -13.75 -10.56 -0.35
N ILE A 132 -14.03 -10.95 -1.59
CA ILE A 132 -13.70 -10.19 -2.81
C ILE A 132 -14.99 -9.60 -3.36
N SER A 133 -15.06 -8.26 -3.45
CA SER A 133 -16.25 -7.53 -3.92
C SER A 133 -15.91 -6.62 -5.09
N ALA A 134 -16.84 -6.49 -6.04
CA ALA A 134 -16.77 -5.54 -7.15
C ALA A 134 -18.17 -5.02 -7.55
N GLU A 135 -18.27 -3.77 -8.01
CA GLU A 135 -19.56 -3.16 -8.38
C GLU A 135 -20.18 -3.74 -9.66
N ARG A 136 -19.35 -4.23 -10.59
CA ARG A 136 -19.78 -4.66 -11.92
C ARG A 136 -19.56 -6.14 -12.18
N GLU A 137 -18.32 -6.60 -12.01
CA GLU A 137 -17.93 -7.98 -12.30
C GLU A 137 -16.66 -8.40 -11.56
N ILE A 138 -16.52 -9.69 -11.29
CA ILE A 138 -15.29 -10.33 -10.80
C ILE A 138 -14.90 -11.39 -11.82
N VAL A 139 -13.70 -11.28 -12.41
CA VAL A 139 -13.16 -12.23 -13.38
C VAL A 139 -11.87 -12.84 -12.84
N LEU A 140 -11.88 -14.15 -12.60
CA LEU A 140 -10.68 -14.94 -12.29
C LEU A 140 -10.22 -15.62 -13.57
N ARG A 141 -9.07 -15.22 -14.14
CA ARG A 141 -8.61 -15.68 -15.46
C ARG A 141 -7.24 -16.33 -15.38
N CYS A 142 -7.08 -17.44 -16.10
CA CYS A 142 -5.79 -18.09 -16.34
C CYS A 142 -5.76 -18.61 -17.79
N GLY A 143 -4.99 -17.96 -18.66
CA GLY A 143 -4.98 -18.24 -20.10
C GLY A 143 -6.39 -18.15 -20.72
N ASP A 144 -6.83 -19.24 -21.36
CA ASP A 144 -8.13 -19.35 -22.02
C ASP A 144 -9.29 -19.67 -21.07
N ALA A 145 -9.01 -19.99 -19.80
CA ALA A 145 -10.01 -20.31 -18.80
C ALA A 145 -10.40 -19.08 -17.96
N SER A 146 -11.68 -18.99 -17.58
CA SER A 146 -12.16 -17.95 -16.67
C SER A 146 -13.36 -18.38 -15.81
N ILE A 147 -13.47 -17.78 -14.62
CA ILE A 147 -14.68 -17.76 -13.80
C ILE A 147 -15.12 -16.31 -13.67
N THR A 148 -16.35 -16.00 -14.06
CA THR A 148 -16.89 -14.64 -14.07
C THR A 148 -18.16 -14.54 -13.25
N LEU A 149 -18.17 -13.70 -12.22
CA LEU A 149 -19.36 -13.28 -11.47
C LEU A 149 -19.80 -11.91 -11.97
N THR A 150 -21.06 -11.75 -12.33
CA THR A 150 -21.64 -10.49 -12.81
C THR A 150 -22.52 -9.83 -11.75
N ARG A 151 -22.72 -8.51 -11.82
CA ARG A 151 -23.68 -7.79 -10.95
C ARG A 151 -25.11 -8.35 -11.02
N ALA A 152 -25.48 -8.99 -12.13
CA ALA A 152 -26.79 -9.61 -12.32
C ALA A 152 -26.91 -10.98 -11.60
N GLY A 153 -25.88 -11.43 -10.89
CA GLY A 153 -25.84 -12.71 -10.19
C GLY A 153 -25.50 -13.90 -11.08
N LYS A 154 -25.15 -13.70 -12.36
CA LYS A 154 -24.69 -14.79 -13.23
C LYS A 154 -23.26 -15.19 -12.88
N VAL A 155 -23.05 -16.50 -12.78
CA VAL A 155 -21.71 -17.13 -12.69
C VAL A 155 -21.45 -17.88 -13.99
N ILE A 156 -20.37 -17.53 -14.68
CA ILE A 156 -19.97 -18.13 -15.95
C ILE A 156 -18.62 -18.82 -15.74
N ILE A 157 -18.54 -20.11 -16.02
CA ILE A 157 -17.29 -20.89 -15.97
C ILE A 157 -16.94 -21.28 -17.40
N LYS A 158 -15.79 -20.81 -17.88
CA LYS A 158 -15.27 -21.08 -19.23
C LYS A 158 -13.93 -21.81 -19.12
N GLY A 159 -13.78 -22.86 -19.93
CA GLY A 159 -12.52 -23.58 -20.10
C GLY A 159 -12.69 -24.70 -21.11
N ASN A 160 -11.57 -25.19 -21.65
CA ASN A 160 -11.58 -26.31 -22.60
C ASN A 160 -11.97 -27.63 -21.92
N TYR A 161 -11.82 -27.72 -20.59
CA TYR A 161 -12.19 -28.86 -19.78
C TYR A 161 -12.58 -28.41 -18.37
N ILE A 162 -13.76 -28.82 -17.89
CA ILE A 162 -14.24 -28.53 -16.53
C ILE A 162 -14.43 -29.86 -15.79
N LEU A 163 -13.63 -30.09 -14.74
CA LEU A 163 -13.78 -31.22 -13.84
C LEU A 163 -14.44 -30.76 -12.54
N SER A 164 -15.68 -31.18 -12.32
CA SER A 164 -16.37 -31.00 -11.03
C SER A 164 -16.29 -32.28 -10.21
N ARG A 165 -15.50 -32.28 -9.14
CA ARG A 165 -15.32 -33.41 -8.22
C ARG A 165 -15.64 -32.96 -6.79
N SER A 166 -16.47 -33.75 -6.11
CA SER A 166 -16.76 -33.59 -4.69
C SER A 166 -16.62 -34.92 -3.98
N ALA A 167 -16.20 -34.91 -2.71
CA ALA A 167 -16.23 -36.10 -1.85
C ALA A 167 -17.66 -36.44 -1.38
N GLY A 168 -18.58 -35.46 -1.44
CA GLY A 168 -20.01 -35.64 -1.19
C GLY A 168 -20.82 -35.51 -2.48
N TYR A 169 -22.07 -35.03 -2.36
CA TYR A 169 -22.94 -34.84 -3.53
C TYR A 169 -22.66 -33.51 -4.23
N ASN A 170 -22.54 -33.56 -5.57
CA ASN A 170 -22.68 -32.39 -6.42
C ASN A 170 -24.17 -32.14 -6.68
N LYS A 171 -24.77 -31.19 -5.95
CA LYS A 171 -26.20 -30.89 -6.06
C LYS A 171 -26.42 -29.77 -7.08
N ILE A 172 -27.09 -30.08 -8.17
CA ILE A 172 -27.51 -29.11 -9.18
C ILE A 172 -29.02 -28.90 -9.05
N LYS A 173 -29.45 -27.64 -8.97
CA LYS A 173 -30.86 -27.25 -8.92
C LYS A 173 -31.09 -26.04 -9.80
N GLY A 174 -32.18 -26.05 -10.55
CA GLY A 174 -32.61 -24.94 -11.38
C GLY A 174 -34.02 -25.19 -11.90
N ALA A 175 -34.68 -24.13 -12.37
CA ALA A 175 -35.96 -24.25 -13.07
C ALA A 175 -35.83 -25.10 -14.36
N ALA A 176 -34.65 -25.06 -14.98
CA ALA A 176 -34.26 -25.93 -16.08
C ALA A 176 -32.76 -26.24 -15.95
N ILE A 177 -32.37 -27.44 -16.40
CA ILE A 177 -30.98 -27.84 -16.59
C ILE A 177 -30.88 -28.28 -18.04
N ASP A 178 -30.09 -27.56 -18.81
CA ASP A 178 -29.82 -27.88 -20.20
C ASP A 178 -28.50 -28.64 -20.31
N ILE A 179 -28.54 -29.84 -20.87
CA ILE A 179 -27.40 -30.75 -21.06
C ILE A 179 -27.45 -31.22 -22.50
N ASN A 180 -26.37 -30.96 -23.24
CA ASN A 180 -26.20 -31.31 -24.65
C ASN A 180 -24.90 -32.11 -24.82
#